data_AF-A0A135VEB1-F1
#
_entry.id   AF-A0A135VEB1-F1
#
_cell.length_a   1.000
_cell.length_b   1.000
_cell.length_c   1.000
_cell.angle_alpha   90.00
_cell.angle_beta   90.00
_cell.angle_gamma   90.00
#
_symmetry.space_group_name_H-M   'P 1'
#
loop_
_entity.id
_entity.type
_entity.pdbx_description
1 polymer ?
#
loop_
_entity_poly.entity_id
_entity_poly.type
_entity_poly.pdbx_seq_one_letter_code
_entity_poly.pdbx_strand_id
1 'polypeptide(L)'
;MTKRAGFDSIETVNFMERPPLYFTILILSILIASSFYVSWAVDRGLGEVSVEQMSIESSPGRTVEFLVFSPRTANHYEPMPAILTIHGLTGSKEGLYAFNVELARRNFTVVSIDLPGHGDSNLAFDITDFTTMAQDAYAAVRYIQTTYTSVDNESYGVLTHSLGFRVAIELKDFVIPPEAYAAIGDVGKLNQDEFVEFPQNLLFAVGSFDEIVSNQDAINAIRVATGNDSAIAGVTYGSLDNGTAYRLVFGPSNHVFEVVDSFLVNETVSWLVKGVQGEEQILYTRNPTEQVYFGKNIAMISGSIFILVSVIPVMWLVNILLPEKLKPRRIPMDIQSYSLQRTFGISSLLGAFTVITFVGASLVGLNLEDIGMSCLNLMSITGYILFLVLAPFVLLIIMLLTIGQKETRKSISSVGIESFRNKYHIYDILKSLISSGVGIAWLLIWLSLAENAGFIQPGIILVLIKWPNGIRFVNTIILMILTVPFLLVEASWIRGLLLTRREWPSRYQKTFSMLFAIFSKFAIVALLTVIIIFGTTAVGVSSGRIVLLGVIWVRILIVQILTAVITTWASLEFESTWSAIIIGAFILSLVVVATVPII
;
A
#
# COMPACT_ATOMS: atom_id res chain seq x y z
N MET A 1 -68.72 24.18 -35.16
CA MET A 1 -67.77 25.19 -34.67
C MET A 1 -68.00 25.39 -33.18
N THR A 2 -67.17 24.77 -32.35
CA THR A 2 -67.16 24.96 -30.89
C THR A 2 -65.71 24.87 -30.42
N LYS A 3 -65.16 26.02 -30.02
CA LYS A 3 -63.82 26.18 -29.44
C LYS A 3 -63.79 25.48 -28.06
N ARG A 4 -62.83 24.58 -27.84
CA ARG A 4 -62.35 24.23 -26.49
C ARG A 4 -60.95 24.82 -26.34
N ALA A 5 -60.81 25.69 -25.34
CA ALA A 5 -59.57 26.29 -24.91
C ALA A 5 -58.65 25.19 -24.34
N GLY A 6 -57.39 25.18 -24.79
CA GLY A 6 -56.32 24.41 -24.18
C GLY A 6 -55.91 25.06 -22.88
N PHE A 7 -55.91 24.27 -21.81
CA PHE A 7 -55.23 24.60 -20.57
C PHE A 7 -53.74 24.29 -20.77
N ASP A 8 -52.90 25.30 -20.62
CA ASP A 8 -51.45 25.15 -20.52
C ASP A 8 -51.12 24.26 -19.31
N SER A 9 -50.49 23.12 -19.59
CA SER A 9 -49.89 22.28 -18.55
C SER A 9 -48.66 22.99 -17.99
N ILE A 10 -48.78 23.44 -16.76
CA ILE A 10 -47.69 23.88 -15.89
C ILE A 10 -46.58 22.82 -15.94
N GLU A 11 -45.38 23.21 -16.39
CA GLU A 11 -44.15 22.41 -16.24
C GLU A 11 -43.94 22.16 -14.75
N THR A 12 -44.38 20.99 -14.27
CA THR A 12 -43.91 20.45 -13.00
C THR A 12 -42.43 20.11 -13.19
N VAL A 13 -41.55 21.01 -12.73
CA VAL A 13 -40.13 20.73 -12.55
C VAL A 13 -40.03 19.51 -11.63
N ASN A 14 -39.71 18.37 -12.23
CA ASN A 14 -39.63 17.08 -11.56
C ASN A 14 -38.37 17.09 -10.67
N PHE A 15 -38.50 17.51 -9.42
CA PHE A 15 -37.39 17.54 -8.44
C PHE A 15 -36.80 16.15 -8.14
N MET A 16 -37.38 15.06 -8.67
CA MET A 16 -36.94 13.68 -8.48
C MET A 16 -35.93 13.13 -9.52
N GLU A 17 -35.47 13.91 -10.50
CA GLU A 17 -34.54 13.39 -11.54
C GLU A 17 -33.05 13.58 -11.25
N ARG A 18 -32.65 14.21 -10.14
CA ARG A 18 -31.23 14.38 -9.79
C ARG A 18 -30.75 13.22 -8.92
N PRO A 19 -29.63 12.54 -9.25
CA PRO A 19 -29.06 11.52 -8.38
C PRO A 19 -28.77 12.14 -7.00
N PRO A 20 -28.97 11.41 -5.89
CA PRO A 20 -28.88 11.95 -4.53
C PRO A 20 -27.41 12.14 -4.08
N LEU A 21 -26.59 12.82 -4.88
CA LEU A 21 -25.13 12.89 -4.73
C LEU A 21 -24.70 13.52 -3.42
N TYR A 22 -25.38 14.56 -2.96
CA TYR A 22 -25.09 15.17 -1.65
C TYR A 22 -25.25 14.16 -0.52
N PHE A 23 -26.30 13.33 -0.58
CA PHE A 23 -26.54 12.27 0.40
C PHE A 23 -25.52 11.14 0.27
N THR A 24 -25.15 10.74 -0.96
CA THR A 24 -24.09 9.76 -1.21
C THR A 24 -22.74 10.24 -0.66
N ILE A 25 -22.37 11.51 -0.91
CA ILE A 25 -21.13 12.10 -0.40
C ILE A 25 -21.17 12.15 1.13
N LEU A 26 -22.28 12.58 1.73
CA LEU A 26 -22.46 12.61 3.18
C LEU A 26 -22.29 11.21 3.81
N ILE A 27 -22.95 10.18 3.25
CA ILE A 27 -22.80 8.80 3.72
C ILE A 27 -21.35 8.35 3.63
N LEU A 28 -20.69 8.56 2.48
CA LEU A 28 -19.30 8.17 2.30
C LEU A 28 -18.38 8.92 3.27
N SER A 29 -18.61 10.21 3.52
CA SER A 29 -17.86 10.96 4.54
C SER A 29 -18.03 10.39 5.94
N ILE A 30 -19.26 10.01 6.33
CA ILE A 30 -19.51 9.35 7.62
C ILE A 30 -18.80 8.01 7.70
N LEU A 31 -18.83 7.21 6.63
CA LEU A 31 -18.15 5.92 6.58
C LEU A 31 -16.63 6.07 6.67
N ILE A 32 -16.04 7.04 5.95
CA ILE A 32 -14.61 7.35 6.02
C ILE A 32 -14.23 7.78 7.44
N ALA A 33 -14.96 8.73 8.03
CA ALA A 33 -14.71 9.20 9.39
C ALA A 33 -14.88 8.08 10.43
N SER A 34 -15.84 7.18 10.22
CA SER A 34 -16.04 6.01 11.09
C SER A 34 -14.89 5.02 11.00
N SER A 35 -14.43 4.70 9.78
CA SER A 35 -13.23 3.88 9.58
C SER A 35 -12.01 4.52 10.26
N PHE A 36 -11.84 5.83 10.11
CA PHE A 36 -10.76 6.56 10.77
C PHE A 36 -10.82 6.46 12.29
N TYR A 37 -12.00 6.70 12.86
CA TYR A 37 -12.22 6.59 14.30
C TYR A 37 -11.94 5.19 14.83
N VAL A 38 -12.40 4.13 14.15
CA VAL A 38 -12.13 2.74 14.55
C VAL A 38 -10.64 2.45 14.51
N SER A 39 -9.94 2.85 13.45
CA SER A 39 -8.47 2.68 13.35
C SER A 39 -7.75 3.38 14.50
N TRP A 40 -8.09 4.66 14.73
CA TRP A 40 -7.52 5.50 15.79
C TRP A 40 -7.79 4.96 17.20
N ALA A 41 -9.00 4.43 17.45
CA ALA A 41 -9.39 3.86 18.73
C ALA A 41 -8.64 2.54 18.99
N VAL A 42 -8.48 1.71 17.96
CA VAL A 42 -7.74 0.45 18.07
C VAL A 42 -6.25 0.70 18.33
N ASP A 43 -5.62 1.70 17.68
CA ASP A 43 -4.22 2.05 17.98
C ASP A 43 -3.99 2.45 19.45
N ARG A 44 -5.05 2.90 20.13
CA ARG A 44 -5.06 3.22 21.57
C ARG A 44 -5.48 2.05 22.45
N GLY A 45 -5.53 0.83 21.93
CA GLY A 45 -6.05 -0.31 22.67
C GLY A 45 -7.47 -0.05 23.22
N LEU A 46 -8.32 0.62 22.44
CA LEU A 46 -9.67 1.06 22.82
C LEU A 46 -9.70 2.00 24.04
N GLY A 47 -8.64 2.78 24.24
CA GLY A 47 -8.51 3.77 25.32
C GLY A 47 -7.49 3.40 26.39
N GLU A 48 -6.94 2.18 26.37
CA GLU A 48 -5.95 1.67 27.33
C GLU A 48 -4.53 2.25 27.11
N VAL A 49 -4.24 2.69 25.89
CA VAL A 49 -2.90 3.10 25.43
C VAL A 49 -2.92 4.58 25.01
N SER A 50 -1.86 5.32 25.35
CA SER A 50 -1.50 6.60 24.75
C SER A 50 -0.51 6.37 23.62
N VAL A 51 -0.64 7.17 22.56
CA VAL A 51 0.29 7.12 21.43
C VAL A 51 0.77 8.53 21.16
N GLU A 52 2.09 8.69 21.09
CA GLU A 52 2.77 9.95 20.85
C GLU A 52 3.67 9.81 19.63
N GLN A 53 3.66 10.82 18.74
CA GLN A 53 4.62 10.90 17.66
C GLN A 53 5.77 11.82 18.07
N MET A 54 7.00 11.35 17.88
CA MET A 54 8.21 12.07 18.25
C MET A 54 9.26 12.02 17.15
N SER A 55 10.15 13.01 17.20
CA SER A 55 11.28 13.17 16.29
C SER A 55 12.49 13.58 17.12
N ILE A 56 13.62 12.92 16.91
CA ILE A 56 14.91 13.28 17.50
C ILE A 56 15.99 13.33 16.43
N GLU A 57 17.08 14.04 16.68
CA GLU A 57 18.31 13.87 15.89
C GLU A 57 19.21 12.83 16.59
N SER A 58 19.47 11.70 15.94
CA SER A 58 20.42 10.68 16.45
C SER A 58 21.86 11.18 16.36
N SER A 59 22.13 11.98 15.33
CA SER A 59 23.39 12.67 15.05
C SER A 59 23.11 13.87 14.15
N PRO A 60 24.05 14.82 13.97
CA PRO A 60 23.80 16.04 13.20
C PRO A 60 23.23 15.76 11.81
N GLY A 61 21.99 16.19 11.58
CA GLY A 61 21.29 16.01 10.30
C GLY A 61 20.66 14.63 10.07
N ARG A 62 20.68 13.72 11.06
CA ARG A 62 19.99 12.42 11.02
C ARG A 62 18.77 12.43 11.93
N THR A 63 17.65 12.88 11.39
CA THR A 63 16.36 12.88 12.09
C THR A 63 15.73 11.49 12.07
N VAL A 64 15.34 10.99 13.25
CA VAL A 64 14.63 9.73 13.45
C VAL A 64 13.21 10.03 13.88
N GLU A 65 12.25 9.62 13.06
CA GLU A 65 10.81 9.73 13.32
C GLU A 65 10.31 8.44 13.95
N PHE A 66 9.53 8.53 15.03
CA PHE A 66 9.03 7.35 15.73
C PHE A 66 7.74 7.60 16.49
N LEU A 67 7.08 6.50 16.87
CA LEU A 67 5.88 6.48 17.71
C LEU A 67 6.22 5.84 19.06
N VAL A 68 5.61 6.37 20.11
CA VAL A 68 5.66 5.81 21.46
C VAL A 68 4.27 5.35 21.84
N PHE A 69 4.09 4.06 22.13
CA PHE A 69 2.88 3.50 22.68
C PHE A 69 3.11 3.19 24.16
N SER A 70 2.35 3.83 25.04
CA SER A 70 2.48 3.63 26.49
C SER A 70 1.11 3.29 27.09
N PRO A 71 1.02 2.33 28.02
CA PRO A 71 -0.22 2.09 28.74
C PRO A 71 -0.56 3.33 29.60
N ARG A 72 -1.83 3.72 29.64
CA ARG A 72 -2.29 4.86 30.45
C ARG A 72 -2.29 4.58 31.95
N THR A 73 -2.41 3.32 32.32
CA THR A 73 -2.38 2.85 33.71
C THR A 73 -1.30 1.78 33.81
N ALA A 74 -0.18 2.12 34.43
CA ALA A 74 0.84 1.15 34.80
C ALA A 74 0.35 0.39 36.04
N ASN A 75 -0.19 -0.81 35.85
CA ASN A 75 -0.78 -1.55 36.97
C ASN A 75 0.24 -2.39 37.73
N HIS A 76 1.35 -2.82 37.11
CA HIS A 76 2.25 -3.85 37.68
C HIS A 76 3.77 -3.65 37.47
N TYR A 77 4.22 -2.70 36.63
CA TYR A 77 5.63 -2.42 36.39
C TYR A 77 5.85 -0.90 36.40
N GLU A 78 6.58 -0.39 37.38
CA GLU A 78 7.16 0.96 37.34
C GLU A 78 8.59 0.88 37.91
N PRO A 79 9.63 1.12 37.08
CA PRO A 79 9.58 1.49 35.67
C PRO A 79 9.23 0.32 34.72
N MET A 80 8.61 0.60 33.57
CA MET A 80 8.23 -0.41 32.56
C MET A 80 9.35 -0.67 31.56
N PRO A 81 9.62 -1.93 31.17
CA PRO A 81 10.55 -2.20 30.09
C PRO A 81 10.04 -1.64 28.75
N ALA A 82 10.98 -1.40 27.84
CA ALA A 82 10.68 -0.94 26.50
C ALA A 82 10.68 -2.08 25.47
N ILE A 83 9.96 -1.90 24.36
CA ILE A 83 10.15 -2.71 23.14
C ILE A 83 10.45 -1.77 21.98
N LEU A 84 11.56 -2.01 21.29
CA LEU A 84 11.88 -1.33 20.04
C LEU A 84 11.33 -2.16 18.87
N THR A 85 10.53 -1.56 18.00
CA THR A 85 9.99 -2.22 16.81
C THR A 85 10.53 -1.64 15.52
N ILE A 86 11.06 -2.52 14.65
CA ILE A 86 11.74 -2.14 13.40
C ILE A 86 11.05 -2.80 12.21
N HIS A 87 10.50 -1.99 11.30
CA HIS A 87 9.74 -2.48 10.14
C HIS A 87 10.64 -2.99 8.99
N GLY A 88 10.04 -3.70 8.03
CA GLY A 88 10.69 -4.17 6.81
C GLY A 88 10.73 -3.13 5.67
N LEU A 89 11.20 -3.54 4.49
CA LEU A 89 11.49 -2.67 3.33
C LEU A 89 10.31 -1.84 2.77
N THR A 90 9.06 -2.25 3.01
CA THR A 90 7.86 -1.51 2.56
C THR A 90 7.06 -0.92 3.71
N GLY A 91 7.62 -0.97 4.91
CA GLY A 91 6.97 -0.56 6.15
C GLY A 91 7.19 0.91 6.52
N SER A 92 6.67 1.24 7.68
CA SER A 92 6.85 2.50 8.41
C SER A 92 6.64 2.24 9.89
N LYS A 93 6.86 3.25 10.74
CA LYS A 93 6.63 3.21 12.20
C LYS A 93 5.20 2.81 12.58
N GLU A 94 4.23 3.03 11.70
CA GLU A 94 2.87 2.56 11.93
C GLU A 94 2.67 1.08 11.53
N GLY A 95 3.52 0.52 10.68
CA GLY A 95 3.31 -0.76 9.98
C GLY A 95 3.19 -2.00 10.87
N LEU A 96 3.85 -2.00 12.03
CA LEU A 96 3.80 -3.10 13.01
C LEU A 96 2.70 -2.89 14.07
N TYR A 97 1.65 -2.13 13.73
CA TYR A 97 0.59 -1.72 14.67
C TYR A 97 -0.02 -2.88 15.48
N ALA A 98 -0.15 -4.07 14.89
CA ALA A 98 -0.71 -5.23 15.58
C ALA A 98 0.15 -5.61 16.79
N PHE A 99 1.47 -5.66 16.63
CA PHE A 99 2.36 -5.91 17.76
C PHE A 99 2.43 -4.71 18.70
N ASN A 100 2.51 -3.49 18.16
CA ASN A 100 2.69 -2.28 18.95
C ASN A 100 1.57 -2.08 19.97
N VAL A 101 0.31 -2.22 19.55
CA VAL A 101 -0.83 -2.10 20.46
C VAL A 101 -0.89 -3.26 21.45
N GLU A 102 -0.61 -4.50 21.01
CA GLU A 102 -0.75 -5.66 21.88
C GLU A 102 0.35 -5.75 22.94
N LEU A 103 1.58 -5.31 22.62
CA LEU A 103 2.67 -5.19 23.58
C LEU A 103 2.41 -4.05 24.58
N ALA A 104 1.95 -2.88 24.10
CA ALA A 104 1.63 -1.75 24.99
C ALA A 104 0.53 -2.10 26.00
N ARG A 105 -0.48 -2.87 25.59
CA ARG A 105 -1.55 -3.40 26.47
C ARG A 105 -1.06 -4.45 27.49
N ARG A 106 0.20 -4.87 27.39
CA ARG A 106 0.85 -5.87 28.26
C ARG A 106 2.10 -5.27 28.95
N ASN A 107 1.97 -4.01 29.37
CA ASN A 107 2.93 -3.31 30.24
C ASN A 107 4.32 -3.06 29.61
N PHE A 108 4.37 -2.86 28.29
CA PHE A 108 5.55 -2.34 27.62
C PHE A 108 5.36 -0.88 27.22
N THR A 109 6.43 -0.09 27.24
CA THR A 109 6.50 1.12 26.41
C THR A 109 7.08 0.73 25.05
N VAL A 110 6.31 0.85 23.98
CA VAL A 110 6.74 0.44 22.65
C VAL A 110 7.23 1.65 21.85
N VAL A 111 8.44 1.58 21.32
CA VAL A 111 9.07 2.58 20.46
C VAL A 111 9.14 2.03 19.04
N SER A 112 8.35 2.58 18.14
CA SER A 112 8.28 2.13 16.74
C SER A 112 8.86 3.17 15.81
N ILE A 113 9.91 2.83 15.06
CA ILE A 113 10.71 3.79 14.29
C ILE A 113 10.42 3.76 12.80
N ASP A 114 10.65 4.87 12.10
CA ASP A 114 10.84 4.89 10.64
C ASP A 114 12.33 4.69 10.32
N LEU A 115 12.65 3.67 9.51
CA LEU A 115 13.98 3.54 8.92
C LEU A 115 14.25 4.69 7.92
N PRO A 116 15.53 5.02 7.64
CA PRO A 116 15.89 6.01 6.63
C PRO A 116 15.13 5.79 5.32
N GLY A 117 14.59 6.86 4.76
CA GLY A 117 13.85 6.86 3.50
C GLY A 117 12.48 6.20 3.53
N HIS A 118 12.02 5.71 4.69
CA HIS A 118 10.70 5.11 4.88
C HIS A 118 9.78 6.02 5.69
N GLY A 119 8.48 5.74 5.63
CA GLY A 119 7.47 6.51 6.36
C GLY A 119 7.63 8.03 6.18
N ASP A 120 7.88 8.73 7.28
CA ASP A 120 8.06 10.18 7.31
C ASP A 120 9.54 10.61 7.27
N SER A 121 10.48 9.66 7.27
CA SER A 121 11.91 9.93 7.15
C SER A 121 12.27 10.46 5.76
N ASN A 122 12.93 11.62 5.73
CA ASN A 122 13.49 12.23 4.52
C ASN A 122 14.96 11.86 4.29
N LEU A 123 15.54 10.99 5.12
CA LEU A 123 16.90 10.50 4.95
C LEU A 123 16.99 9.57 3.73
N ALA A 124 18.17 9.46 3.14
CA ALA A 124 18.43 8.46 2.10
C ALA A 124 18.56 7.07 2.73
N PHE A 125 17.91 6.08 2.13
CA PHE A 125 18.02 4.67 2.49
C PHE A 125 19.20 4.03 1.75
N ASP A 126 20.13 3.44 2.50
CA ASP A 126 21.16 2.56 1.97
C ASP A 126 20.93 1.14 2.46
N ILE A 127 20.55 0.23 1.56
CA ILE A 127 20.24 -1.17 1.89
C ILE A 127 21.43 -1.95 2.48
N THR A 128 22.64 -1.40 2.45
CA THR A 128 23.85 -2.04 2.96
C THR A 128 24.32 -1.50 4.32
N ASP A 129 23.81 -0.36 4.77
CA ASP A 129 24.26 0.31 5.99
C ASP A 129 23.35 0.00 7.19
N PHE A 130 23.34 -1.26 7.61
CA PHE A 130 22.55 -1.71 8.76
C PHE A 130 23.03 -1.11 10.08
N THR A 131 24.33 -0.90 10.23
CA THR A 131 24.93 -0.36 11.45
C THR A 131 24.42 1.06 11.72
N THR A 132 24.37 1.94 10.72
CA THR A 132 23.84 3.31 10.93
C THR A 132 22.33 3.28 11.22
N MET A 133 21.56 2.40 10.57
CA MET A 133 20.14 2.23 10.90
C MET A 133 19.94 1.75 12.34
N ALA A 134 20.81 0.87 12.83
CA ALA A 134 20.76 0.38 14.21
C ALA A 134 21.11 1.49 15.21
N GLN A 135 22.06 2.37 14.87
CA GLN A 135 22.37 3.56 15.66
C GLN A 135 21.17 4.50 15.78
N ASP A 136 20.46 4.74 14.68
CA ASP A 136 19.23 5.55 14.66
C ASP A 136 18.13 4.91 15.53
N ALA A 137 17.91 3.60 15.38
CA ALA A 137 16.91 2.85 16.14
C ALA A 137 17.21 2.83 17.64
N TYR A 138 18.48 2.61 17.99
CA TYR A 138 18.97 2.65 19.36
C TYR A 138 18.81 4.04 19.98
N ALA A 139 19.14 5.10 19.24
CA ALA A 139 18.97 6.47 19.74
C ALA A 139 17.52 6.77 20.13
N ALA A 140 16.53 6.28 19.37
CA ALA A 140 15.12 6.46 19.67
C ALA A 140 14.69 5.78 20.97
N VAL A 141 15.03 4.49 21.17
CA VAL A 141 14.68 3.79 22.42
C VAL A 141 15.43 4.38 23.62
N ARG A 142 16.72 4.71 23.46
CA ARG A 142 17.51 5.36 24.52
C ARG A 142 16.93 6.71 24.93
N TYR A 143 16.50 7.53 23.96
CA TYR A 143 15.86 8.80 24.25
C TYR A 143 14.65 8.63 25.17
N ILE A 144 13.79 7.65 24.90
CA ILE A 144 12.64 7.32 25.76
C ILE A 144 13.08 6.87 27.14
N GLN A 145 13.98 5.90 27.20
CA GLN A 145 14.51 5.35 28.45
C GLN A 145 15.14 6.44 29.35
N THR A 146 15.79 7.44 28.77
CA THR A 146 16.41 8.53 29.54
C THR A 146 15.46 9.70 29.86
N THR A 147 14.38 9.85 29.10
CA THR A 147 13.46 11.00 29.23
C THR A 147 12.25 10.66 30.10
N TYR A 148 11.75 9.42 30.03
CA TYR A 148 10.52 9.01 30.69
C TYR A 148 10.86 8.22 31.95
N THR A 149 10.60 8.80 33.12
CA THR A 149 10.86 8.14 34.42
C THR A 149 10.05 6.87 34.64
N SER A 150 8.96 6.69 33.89
CA SER A 150 8.12 5.49 33.91
C SER A 150 8.67 4.35 33.05
N VAL A 151 9.81 4.55 32.37
CA VAL A 151 10.43 3.55 31.49
C VAL A 151 11.76 3.10 32.07
N ASP A 152 12.01 1.80 32.03
CA ASP A 152 13.22 1.21 32.57
C ASP A 152 14.42 1.59 31.70
N ASN A 153 15.48 2.05 32.33
CA ASN A 153 16.64 2.59 31.64
C ASN A 153 17.60 1.51 31.11
N GLU A 154 17.42 0.24 31.47
CA GLU A 154 18.33 -0.86 31.11
C GLU A 154 17.59 -2.04 30.46
N SER A 155 16.29 -2.24 30.72
CA SER A 155 15.52 -3.35 30.16
C SER A 155 14.74 -2.96 28.89
N TYR A 156 15.06 -3.63 27.79
CA TYR A 156 14.26 -3.60 26.57
C TYR A 156 14.42 -4.84 25.69
N GLY A 157 13.40 -5.13 24.89
CA GLY A 157 13.44 -6.14 23.83
C GLY A 157 13.30 -5.52 22.43
N VAL A 158 13.49 -6.35 21.41
CA VAL A 158 13.37 -5.92 20.01
C VAL A 158 12.44 -6.84 19.23
N LEU A 159 11.56 -6.24 18.43
CA LEU A 159 10.67 -6.92 17.50
C LEU A 159 10.91 -6.39 16.09
N THR A 160 11.04 -7.27 15.11
CA THR A 160 11.35 -6.85 13.74
C THR A 160 10.55 -7.58 12.69
N HIS A 161 10.34 -6.94 11.53
CA HIS A 161 9.86 -7.62 10.33
C HIS A 161 10.87 -7.58 9.19
N SER A 162 11.11 -8.72 8.54
CA SER A 162 11.91 -8.84 7.32
C SER A 162 13.28 -8.16 7.48
N LEU A 163 13.61 -7.19 6.61
CA LEU A 163 14.80 -6.34 6.68
C LEU A 163 15.12 -5.80 8.09
N GLY A 164 14.11 -5.51 8.90
CA GLY A 164 14.30 -4.98 10.25
C GLY A 164 15.16 -5.90 11.12
N PHE A 165 15.15 -7.22 10.89
CA PHE A 165 15.98 -8.15 11.66
C PHE A 165 17.47 -7.94 11.41
N ARG A 166 17.85 -7.54 10.17
CA ARG A 166 19.24 -7.20 9.83
C ARG A 166 19.74 -5.99 10.62
N VAL A 167 18.86 -5.02 10.82
CA VAL A 167 19.15 -3.86 11.66
C VAL A 167 19.24 -4.26 13.14
N ALA A 168 18.32 -5.12 13.62
CA ALA A 168 18.30 -5.50 15.02
C ALA A 168 19.51 -6.33 15.47
N ILE A 169 20.09 -7.16 14.59
CA ILE A 169 21.27 -7.97 14.94
C ILE A 169 22.43 -7.08 15.39
N GLU A 170 22.63 -5.93 14.75
CA GLU A 170 23.67 -4.96 15.10
C GLU A 170 23.53 -4.45 16.55
N LEU A 171 22.31 -4.40 17.09
CA LEU A 171 22.04 -3.92 18.46
C LEU A 171 22.64 -4.80 19.54
N LYS A 172 23.01 -6.06 19.24
CA LYS A 172 23.55 -7.00 20.22
C LYS A 172 24.90 -6.55 20.78
N ASP A 173 25.64 -5.73 20.03
CA ASP A 173 26.98 -5.26 20.35
C ASP A 173 26.98 -3.85 20.97
N PHE A 174 25.79 -3.30 21.26
CA PHE A 174 25.63 -1.96 21.82
C PHE A 174 25.77 -1.99 23.35
N VAL A 175 25.95 -0.79 23.95
CA VAL A 175 26.22 -0.64 25.40
C VAL A 175 25.16 -1.32 26.26
N ILE A 176 23.89 -1.19 25.88
CA ILE A 176 22.78 -1.91 26.51
C ILE A 176 22.18 -2.77 25.39
N PRO A 177 22.50 -4.07 25.33
CA PRO A 177 21.94 -4.96 24.34
C PRO A 177 20.49 -5.34 24.71
N PRO A 178 19.63 -5.67 23.73
CA PRO A 178 18.29 -6.19 23.98
C PRO A 178 18.31 -7.52 24.75
N GLU A 179 17.35 -7.70 25.66
CA GLU A 179 17.19 -8.90 26.48
C GLU A 179 16.56 -10.07 25.71
N ALA A 180 15.69 -9.75 24.73
CA ALA A 180 15.04 -10.71 23.87
C ALA A 180 14.71 -10.13 22.50
N TYR A 181 14.73 -11.00 21.48
CA TYR A 181 14.48 -10.68 20.09
C TYR A 181 13.33 -11.50 19.55
N ALA A 182 12.47 -10.88 18.74
CA ALA A 182 11.49 -11.55 17.91
C ALA A 182 11.64 -11.13 16.45
N ALA A 183 12.10 -12.05 15.61
CA ALA A 183 12.28 -11.88 14.18
C ALA A 183 11.08 -12.45 13.42
N ILE A 184 10.26 -11.57 12.84
CA ILE A 184 9.14 -11.94 11.99
C ILE A 184 9.60 -11.89 10.52
N GLY A 185 9.45 -13.00 9.78
CA GLY A 185 9.72 -13.01 8.33
C GLY A 185 11.19 -12.90 7.90
N ASP A 186 12.15 -12.99 8.82
CA ASP A 186 13.58 -13.18 8.47
C ASP A 186 14.20 -14.13 9.49
N VAL A 187 15.15 -14.94 9.03
CA VAL A 187 15.85 -15.97 9.80
C VAL A 187 17.36 -15.78 9.79
N GLY A 188 17.84 -14.61 9.37
CA GLY A 188 19.26 -14.24 9.39
C GLY A 188 20.10 -14.89 8.29
N LYS A 189 19.49 -15.45 7.25
CA LYS A 189 20.21 -16.13 6.16
C LYS A 189 21.04 -15.15 5.32
N LEU A 190 22.35 -15.34 5.21
CA LEU A 190 23.26 -14.53 4.39
C LEU A 190 23.45 -15.15 3.00
N ASN A 191 23.70 -16.45 2.96
CA ASN A 191 23.90 -17.26 1.74
C ASN A 191 23.19 -18.62 1.90
N GLN A 192 23.33 -19.55 0.93
CA GLN A 192 22.62 -20.85 0.97
C GLN A 192 22.78 -21.61 2.30
N ASP A 193 23.96 -21.57 2.91
CA ASP A 193 24.30 -22.30 4.14
C ASP A 193 24.90 -21.41 5.24
N GLU A 194 24.83 -20.09 5.08
CA GLU A 194 25.44 -19.14 6.00
C GLU A 194 24.37 -18.27 6.65
N PHE A 195 24.44 -18.13 7.97
CA PHE A 195 23.57 -17.29 8.77
C PHE A 195 24.39 -16.25 9.52
N VAL A 196 23.75 -15.15 9.87
CA VAL A 196 24.27 -14.19 10.83
C VAL A 196 24.57 -14.85 12.17
N GLU A 197 25.48 -14.26 12.93
CA GLU A 197 25.66 -14.63 14.33
C GLU A 197 24.46 -14.15 15.14
N PHE A 198 23.61 -15.10 15.54
CA PHE A 198 22.36 -14.81 16.21
C PHE A 198 22.54 -14.14 17.58
N PRO A 199 21.68 -13.16 17.92
CA PRO A 199 21.65 -12.61 19.26
C PRO A 199 21.05 -13.59 20.28
N GLN A 200 21.24 -13.28 21.56
CA GLN A 200 20.61 -13.99 22.67
C GLN A 200 19.08 -13.97 22.58
N ASN A 201 18.42 -14.98 23.16
CA ASN A 201 16.96 -15.04 23.34
C ASN A 201 16.16 -14.66 22.07
N LEU A 202 16.23 -15.50 21.04
CA LEU A 202 15.64 -15.22 19.73
C LEU A 202 14.46 -16.14 19.37
N LEU A 203 13.33 -15.52 19.05
CA LEU A 203 12.19 -16.15 18.39
C LEU A 203 12.25 -15.89 16.88
N PHE A 204 12.21 -16.95 16.09
CA PHE A 204 11.85 -16.89 14.68
C PHE A 204 10.34 -17.14 14.51
N ALA A 205 9.64 -16.18 13.91
CA ALA A 205 8.20 -16.25 13.64
C ALA A 205 7.98 -16.11 12.14
N VAL A 206 7.64 -17.20 11.46
CA VAL A 206 7.60 -17.25 9.99
C VAL A 206 6.25 -17.72 9.49
N GLY A 207 5.77 -17.17 8.38
CA GLY A 207 4.59 -17.62 7.67
C GLY A 207 4.84 -18.97 7.00
N SER A 208 3.90 -19.91 7.15
CA SER A 208 3.98 -21.24 6.52
C SER A 208 3.97 -21.18 4.99
N PHE A 209 3.51 -20.07 4.43
CA PHE A 209 3.42 -19.76 3.00
C PHE A 209 4.33 -18.59 2.60
N ASP A 210 5.35 -18.28 3.40
CA ASP A 210 6.30 -17.21 3.11
C ASP A 210 7.06 -17.51 1.80
N GLU A 211 7.00 -16.55 0.88
CA GLU A 211 7.60 -16.62 -0.46
C GLU A 211 9.07 -16.19 -0.52
N ILE A 212 9.64 -15.73 0.60
CA ILE A 212 11.03 -15.28 0.77
C ILE A 212 11.79 -16.26 1.66
N VAL A 213 11.25 -16.59 2.84
CA VAL A 213 11.84 -17.51 3.80
C VAL A 213 11.18 -18.87 3.65
N SER A 214 11.89 -19.83 3.06
CA SER A 214 11.35 -21.19 2.97
C SER A 214 11.28 -21.86 4.34
N ASN A 215 10.31 -22.77 4.53
CA ASN A 215 10.20 -23.56 5.76
C ASN A 215 11.50 -24.35 6.06
N GLN A 216 12.21 -24.77 5.01
CA GLN A 216 13.50 -25.45 5.16
C GLN A 216 14.58 -24.51 5.71
N ASP A 217 14.63 -23.28 5.22
CA ASP A 217 15.59 -22.28 5.69
C ASP A 217 15.32 -21.90 7.15
N ALA A 218 14.05 -21.75 7.53
CA ALA A 218 13.68 -21.49 8.91
C ALA A 218 14.05 -22.66 9.85
N ILE A 219 13.80 -23.91 9.42
CA ILE A 219 14.23 -25.10 10.17
C ILE A 219 15.76 -25.19 10.27
N ASN A 220 16.49 -24.84 9.21
CA ASN A 220 17.95 -24.79 9.27
C ASN A 220 18.43 -23.70 10.23
N ALA A 221 17.82 -22.52 10.22
CA ALA A 221 18.17 -21.41 11.11
C ALA A 221 18.03 -21.80 12.59
N ILE A 222 16.92 -22.45 12.99
CA ILE A 222 16.77 -22.87 14.40
C ILE A 222 17.78 -23.94 14.80
N ARG A 223 18.18 -24.85 13.89
CA ARG A 223 19.23 -25.84 14.17
C ARG A 223 20.59 -25.20 14.34
N VAL A 224 20.92 -24.21 13.51
CA VAL A 224 22.15 -23.42 13.63
C VAL A 224 22.15 -22.61 14.93
N ALA A 225 21.06 -21.90 15.23
CA ALA A 225 20.95 -21.08 16.43
C ALA A 225 21.09 -21.90 17.74
N THR A 226 20.56 -23.12 17.74
CA THR A 226 20.62 -24.01 18.91
C THR A 226 21.84 -24.93 18.95
N GLY A 227 22.58 -25.05 17.85
CA GLY A 227 23.60 -26.09 17.67
C GLY A 227 23.03 -27.51 17.72
N ASN A 228 21.72 -27.69 17.47
CA ASN A 228 21.02 -28.98 17.56
C ASN A 228 20.36 -29.34 16.23
N ASP A 229 20.94 -30.31 15.51
CA ASP A 229 20.42 -30.78 14.22
C ASP A 229 19.02 -31.40 14.28
N SER A 230 18.56 -31.80 15.46
CA SER A 230 17.20 -32.32 15.69
C SER A 230 16.20 -31.26 16.13
N ALA A 231 16.57 -29.97 16.10
CA ALA A 231 15.66 -28.89 16.45
C ALA A 231 14.46 -28.84 15.51
N ILE A 232 13.28 -28.59 16.08
CA ILE A 232 11.98 -28.51 15.39
C ILE A 232 11.21 -27.26 15.82
N ALA A 233 10.25 -26.84 15.00
CA ALA A 233 9.35 -25.75 15.33
C ALA A 233 8.42 -26.09 16.52
N GLY A 234 7.99 -25.07 17.26
CA GLY A 234 7.09 -25.15 18.41
C GLY A 234 7.77 -25.48 19.75
N VAL A 235 9.08 -25.78 19.74
CA VAL A 235 9.86 -26.09 20.94
C VAL A 235 10.79 -24.93 21.26
N THR A 236 10.82 -24.52 22.53
CA THR A 236 11.85 -23.61 23.05
C THR A 236 13.05 -24.41 23.50
N TYR A 237 14.22 -24.10 22.97
CA TYR A 237 15.50 -24.67 23.38
C TYR A 237 16.26 -23.65 24.21
N GLY A 238 17.02 -24.09 25.22
CA GLY A 238 17.77 -23.20 26.10
C GLY A 238 16.91 -22.57 27.21
N SER A 239 17.42 -21.48 27.81
CA SER A 239 16.75 -20.75 28.91
C SER A 239 16.77 -19.25 28.65
N LEU A 240 15.62 -18.60 28.86
CA LEU A 240 15.46 -17.15 28.72
C LEU A 240 16.34 -16.40 29.73
N ASP A 241 16.36 -16.87 30.98
CA ASP A 241 17.16 -16.27 32.06
C ASP A 241 18.67 -16.27 31.77
N ASN A 242 19.14 -17.26 31.00
CA ASN A 242 20.56 -17.42 30.65
C ASN A 242 20.92 -16.81 29.28
N GLY A 243 19.99 -16.16 28.58
CA GLY A 243 20.25 -15.61 27.24
C GLY A 243 20.43 -16.66 26.14
N THR A 244 20.02 -17.91 26.38
CA THR A 244 20.28 -19.04 25.45
C THR A 244 19.03 -19.56 24.79
N ALA A 245 17.88 -18.87 24.94
CA ALA A 245 16.62 -19.37 24.45
C ALA A 245 16.48 -19.15 22.93
N TYR A 246 16.12 -20.20 22.20
CA TYR A 246 15.77 -20.10 20.78
C TYR A 246 14.49 -20.87 20.50
N ARG A 247 13.61 -20.28 19.69
CA ARG A 247 12.35 -20.90 19.29
C ARG A 247 12.03 -20.55 17.85
N LEU A 248 11.41 -21.48 17.13
CA LEU A 248 10.83 -21.25 15.80
C LEU A 248 9.34 -21.56 15.86
N VAL A 249 8.50 -20.70 15.28
CA VAL A 249 7.06 -20.94 15.11
C VAL A 249 6.63 -20.63 13.68
N PHE A 250 5.61 -21.37 13.22
CA PHE A 250 5.01 -21.16 11.90
C PHE A 250 3.54 -20.73 12.02
N GLY A 251 3.20 -19.61 11.38
CA GLY A 251 1.83 -19.09 11.31
C GLY A 251 1.16 -19.39 9.96
N PRO A 252 -0.18 -19.42 9.87
CA PRO A 252 -0.90 -19.66 8.61
C PRO A 252 -0.96 -18.42 7.69
N SER A 253 0.18 -17.77 7.43
CA SER A 253 0.32 -16.57 6.61
C SER A 253 1.43 -16.69 5.56
N ASN A 254 1.53 -15.68 4.69
CA ASN A 254 2.69 -15.43 3.83
C ASN A 254 3.45 -14.20 4.33
N HIS A 255 4.57 -13.84 3.67
CA HIS A 255 5.52 -12.84 4.17
C HIS A 255 4.89 -11.47 4.49
N VAL A 256 3.96 -11.01 3.63
CA VAL A 256 3.31 -9.71 3.79
C VAL A 256 2.28 -9.71 4.94
N PHE A 257 1.64 -10.85 5.21
CA PHE A 257 0.56 -10.95 6.19
C PHE A 257 1.03 -11.46 7.57
N GLU A 258 2.29 -11.84 7.75
CA GLU A 258 2.84 -12.25 9.05
C GLU A 258 2.61 -11.19 10.14
N VAL A 259 2.72 -9.90 9.76
CA VAL A 259 2.58 -8.78 10.68
C VAL A 259 1.17 -8.58 11.24
N VAL A 260 0.19 -9.31 10.72
CA VAL A 260 -1.21 -9.31 11.19
C VAL A 260 -1.73 -10.72 11.47
N ASP A 261 -0.88 -11.75 11.42
CA ASP A 261 -1.24 -13.13 11.73
C ASP A 261 -1.47 -13.30 13.24
N SER A 262 -2.69 -13.70 13.61
CA SER A 262 -3.12 -13.81 15.01
C SER A 262 -2.26 -14.76 15.85
N PHE A 263 -1.78 -15.84 15.23
CA PHE A 263 -0.95 -16.84 15.90
C PHE A 263 0.46 -16.30 16.10
N LEU A 264 1.05 -15.68 15.08
CA LEU A 264 2.37 -15.05 15.20
C LEU A 264 2.35 -13.90 16.21
N VAL A 265 1.33 -13.04 16.18
CA VAL A 265 1.14 -11.97 17.18
C VAL A 265 1.08 -12.56 18.59
N ASN A 266 0.32 -13.63 18.79
CA ASN A 266 0.23 -14.30 20.09
C ASN A 266 1.57 -14.86 20.57
N GLU A 267 2.28 -15.61 19.72
CA GLU A 267 3.56 -16.24 20.07
C GLU A 267 4.64 -15.19 20.34
N THR A 268 4.72 -14.15 19.51
CA THR A 268 5.68 -13.06 19.66
C THR A 268 5.43 -12.24 20.92
N VAL A 269 4.18 -11.86 21.18
CA VAL A 269 3.82 -11.15 22.42
C VAL A 269 4.16 -12.01 23.64
N SER A 270 3.83 -13.30 23.60
CA SER A 270 4.15 -14.23 24.69
C SER A 270 5.65 -14.35 24.92
N TRP A 271 6.44 -14.42 23.84
CA TRP A 271 7.90 -14.50 23.91
C TRP A 271 8.51 -13.26 24.55
N LEU A 272 8.11 -12.07 24.10
CA LEU A 272 8.67 -10.82 24.60
C LEU A 272 8.27 -10.53 26.05
N VAL A 273 7.02 -10.84 26.44
CA VAL A 273 6.62 -10.78 27.86
C VAL A 273 7.55 -11.65 28.70
N LYS A 274 7.76 -12.91 28.32
CA LYS A 274 8.60 -13.83 29.09
C LYS A 274 10.08 -13.46 29.08
N GLY A 275 10.60 -13.02 27.93
CA GLY A 275 12.02 -12.75 27.75
C GLY A 275 12.49 -11.39 28.28
N VAL A 276 11.58 -10.43 28.44
CA VAL A 276 11.93 -9.07 28.90
C VAL A 276 11.34 -8.76 30.28
N GLN A 277 10.10 -9.20 30.56
CA GLN A 277 9.50 -9.00 31.89
C GLN A 277 9.77 -10.19 32.82
N GLY A 278 10.16 -11.35 32.30
CA GLY A 278 10.35 -12.60 33.05
C GLY A 278 9.19 -13.58 32.87
N GLU A 279 9.48 -14.89 32.98
CA GLU A 279 8.54 -15.93 32.56
C GLU A 279 7.18 -15.91 33.29
N GLU A 280 7.18 -15.59 34.59
CA GLU A 280 5.96 -15.56 35.40
C GLU A 280 5.03 -14.39 35.05
N GLN A 281 5.54 -13.33 34.41
CA GLN A 281 4.76 -12.12 34.09
C GLN A 281 3.67 -12.35 33.06
N ILE A 282 3.74 -13.44 32.32
CA ILE A 282 2.65 -13.88 31.43
C ILE A 282 1.34 -14.13 32.20
N LEU A 283 1.41 -14.44 33.49
CA LEU A 283 0.24 -14.68 34.35
C LEU A 283 -0.38 -13.38 34.89
N TYR A 284 0.39 -12.28 34.90
CA TYR A 284 -0.02 -10.97 35.43
C TYR A 284 -0.32 -9.94 34.34
N THR A 285 -0.09 -10.31 33.08
CA THR A 285 -0.45 -9.52 31.90
C THR A 285 -1.73 -10.05 31.27
N ARG A 286 -2.32 -9.28 30.35
CA ARG A 286 -3.47 -9.75 29.57
C ARG A 286 -3.08 -10.99 28.77
N ASN A 287 -4.00 -11.95 28.68
CA ASN A 287 -3.78 -13.15 27.89
C ASN A 287 -3.41 -12.76 26.43
N PRO A 288 -2.25 -13.18 25.88
CA PRO A 288 -1.80 -12.82 24.53
C PRO A 288 -2.78 -13.14 23.38
N THR A 289 -3.75 -14.02 23.63
CA THR A 289 -4.85 -14.32 22.69
C THR A 289 -5.94 -13.23 22.64
N GLU A 290 -6.02 -12.34 23.64
CA GLU A 290 -6.97 -11.23 23.69
C GLU A 290 -6.48 -10.04 22.85
N GLN A 291 -6.68 -10.13 21.53
CA GLN A 291 -6.20 -9.17 20.55
C GLN A 291 -7.31 -8.23 20.07
N VAL A 292 -7.00 -6.94 19.91
CA VAL A 292 -7.93 -5.87 19.46
C VAL A 292 -7.60 -5.33 18.06
N TYR A 293 -6.41 -5.61 17.54
CA TYR A 293 -5.92 -5.01 16.30
C TYR A 293 -6.76 -5.34 15.04
N PHE A 294 -7.56 -6.42 15.04
CA PHE A 294 -8.41 -6.79 13.89
C PHE A 294 -9.41 -5.70 13.49
N GLY A 295 -9.90 -4.92 14.44
CA GLY A 295 -10.79 -3.79 14.14
C GLY A 295 -10.11 -2.76 13.22
N LYS A 296 -8.80 -2.55 13.40
CA LYS A 296 -7.99 -1.69 12.56
C LYS A 296 -7.82 -2.26 11.15
N ASN A 297 -7.57 -3.57 10.99
CA ASN A 297 -7.53 -4.20 9.65
C ASN A 297 -8.76 -3.87 8.80
N ILE A 298 -9.96 -4.07 9.36
CA ILE A 298 -11.22 -3.80 8.67
C ILE A 298 -11.37 -2.30 8.38
N ALA A 299 -11.03 -1.45 9.34
CA ALA A 299 -11.08 0.00 9.21
C ALA A 299 -10.15 0.52 8.11
N MET A 300 -8.91 0.04 8.03
CA MET A 300 -7.93 0.46 7.03
C MET A 300 -8.37 0.10 5.61
N ILE A 301 -8.87 -1.13 5.41
CA ILE A 301 -9.34 -1.60 4.11
C ILE A 301 -10.60 -0.82 3.70
N SER A 302 -11.60 -0.77 4.58
CA SER A 302 -12.87 -0.08 4.30
C SER A 302 -12.66 1.41 4.06
N GLY A 303 -11.85 2.08 4.89
CA GLY A 303 -11.50 3.50 4.74
C GLY A 303 -10.82 3.79 3.40
N SER A 304 -9.86 2.96 3.00
CA SER A 304 -9.20 3.09 1.69
C SER A 304 -10.21 3.00 0.54
N ILE A 305 -11.10 2.01 0.58
CA ILE A 305 -12.15 1.82 -0.44
C ILE A 305 -13.12 3.00 -0.47
N PHE A 306 -13.63 3.43 0.69
CA PHE A 306 -14.60 4.53 0.76
C PHE A 306 -14.01 5.85 0.26
N ILE A 307 -12.77 6.17 0.64
CA ILE A 307 -12.08 7.36 0.14
C ILE A 307 -11.93 7.30 -1.38
N LEU A 308 -11.39 6.20 -1.90
CA LEU A 308 -11.14 6.04 -3.34
C LEU A 308 -12.43 6.09 -4.17
N VAL A 309 -13.51 5.48 -3.69
CA VAL A 309 -14.82 5.50 -4.36
C VAL A 309 -15.50 6.87 -4.23
N SER A 310 -15.32 7.59 -3.12
CA SER A 310 -15.95 8.90 -2.87
C SER A 310 -15.55 10.00 -3.86
N VAL A 311 -14.41 9.83 -4.52
CA VAL A 311 -13.97 10.68 -5.62
C VAL A 311 -15.00 10.75 -6.75
N ILE A 312 -15.69 9.63 -7.06
CA ILE A 312 -16.67 9.54 -8.15
C ILE A 312 -17.85 10.50 -7.95
N PRO A 313 -18.65 10.40 -6.86
CA PRO A 313 -19.78 11.31 -6.67
C PRO A 313 -19.35 12.78 -6.47
N VAL A 314 -18.16 13.03 -5.93
CA VAL A 314 -17.61 14.41 -5.82
C VAL A 314 -17.36 14.99 -7.20
N MET A 315 -16.64 14.26 -8.08
CA MET A 315 -16.42 14.69 -9.46
C MET A 315 -17.75 14.84 -10.21
N TRP A 316 -18.72 13.96 -9.97
CA TRP A 316 -20.04 14.03 -10.59
C TRP A 316 -20.77 15.31 -10.20
N LEU A 317 -20.77 15.62 -8.89
CA LEU A 317 -21.41 16.81 -8.38
C LEU A 317 -20.80 18.07 -9.01
N VAL A 318 -19.46 18.14 -9.10
CA VAL A 318 -18.76 19.24 -9.76
C VAL A 318 -19.16 19.35 -11.23
N ASN A 319 -19.24 18.24 -11.96
CA ASN A 319 -19.65 18.26 -13.36
C ASN A 319 -21.09 18.75 -13.55
N ILE A 320 -22.03 18.38 -12.66
CA ILE A 320 -23.41 18.88 -12.72
C ILE A 320 -23.48 20.39 -12.46
N LEU A 321 -22.69 20.88 -11.50
CA LEU A 321 -22.68 22.29 -11.10
C LEU A 321 -21.89 23.18 -12.07
N LEU A 322 -20.97 22.61 -12.85
CA LEU A 322 -20.18 23.36 -13.82
C LEU A 322 -21.03 23.90 -14.97
N PRO A 323 -20.88 25.18 -15.35
CA PRO A 323 -21.48 25.72 -16.58
C PRO A 323 -21.00 24.94 -17.82
N GLU A 324 -21.88 24.73 -18.81
CA GLU A 324 -21.56 23.97 -20.04
C GLU A 324 -20.29 24.49 -20.76
N LYS A 325 -20.01 25.80 -20.72
CA LYS A 325 -18.79 26.39 -21.31
C LYS A 325 -17.49 25.88 -20.67
N LEU A 326 -17.54 25.51 -19.39
CA LEU A 326 -16.41 24.99 -18.62
C LEU A 326 -16.34 23.46 -18.63
N LYS A 327 -17.29 22.77 -19.26
CA LYS A 327 -17.21 21.32 -19.47
C LYS A 327 -16.30 20.98 -20.66
N PRO A 328 -15.56 19.87 -20.59
CA PRO A 328 -14.84 19.36 -21.75
C PRO A 328 -15.81 19.02 -22.87
N ARG A 329 -15.33 19.00 -24.11
CA ARG A 329 -16.15 18.61 -25.26
C ARG A 329 -16.66 17.18 -25.10
N ARG A 330 -17.92 16.96 -25.46
CA ARG A 330 -18.50 15.62 -25.60
C ARG A 330 -18.05 15.02 -26.91
N ILE A 331 -17.48 13.82 -26.85
CA ILE A 331 -16.92 13.14 -28.03
C ILE A 331 -17.84 11.97 -28.40
N PRO A 332 -18.52 12.02 -29.56
CA PRO A 332 -19.41 10.93 -29.94
C PRO A 332 -18.63 9.64 -30.19
N MET A 333 -19.19 8.51 -29.75
CA MET A 333 -18.62 7.18 -30.00
C MET A 333 -19.19 6.63 -31.32
N ASP A 334 -18.42 6.75 -32.40
CA ASP A 334 -18.71 6.17 -33.71
C ASP A 334 -17.59 5.20 -34.13
N ILE A 335 -17.59 4.02 -33.51
CA ILE A 335 -16.53 3.02 -33.64
C ILE A 335 -17.17 1.66 -33.90
N GLN A 336 -16.52 0.86 -34.74
CA GLN A 336 -16.97 -0.48 -35.07
C GLN A 336 -17.07 -1.34 -33.81
N SER A 337 -18.20 -2.01 -33.63
CA SER A 337 -18.34 -3.04 -32.61
C SER A 337 -17.75 -4.37 -33.07
N TYR A 338 -17.08 -5.07 -32.16
CA TYR A 338 -16.58 -6.44 -32.37
C TYR A 338 -17.43 -7.47 -31.61
N SER A 339 -17.33 -8.75 -32.00
CA SER A 339 -17.94 -9.85 -31.26
C SER A 339 -17.36 -9.96 -29.85
N LEU A 340 -18.13 -10.51 -28.89
CA LEU A 340 -17.69 -10.68 -27.50
C LEU A 340 -16.37 -11.48 -27.41
N GLN A 341 -16.26 -12.56 -28.18
CA GLN A 341 -15.05 -13.39 -28.23
C GLN A 341 -13.83 -12.62 -28.73
N ARG A 342 -14.00 -11.79 -29.77
CA ARG A 342 -12.89 -10.99 -30.30
C ARG A 342 -12.48 -9.90 -29.31
N THR A 343 -13.44 -9.22 -28.68
CA THR A 343 -13.15 -8.25 -27.62
C THR A 343 -12.43 -8.88 -26.45
N PHE A 344 -12.86 -10.06 -26.00
CA PHE A 344 -12.18 -10.83 -24.96
C PHE A 344 -10.73 -11.13 -25.33
N GLY A 345 -10.49 -11.67 -26.53
CA GLY A 345 -9.14 -11.99 -27.00
C GLY A 345 -8.22 -10.77 -27.03
N ILE A 346 -8.72 -9.62 -27.51
CA ILE A 346 -7.95 -8.37 -27.54
C ILE A 346 -7.65 -7.88 -26.12
N SER A 347 -8.64 -7.84 -25.23
CA SER A 347 -8.46 -7.43 -23.83
C SER A 347 -7.45 -8.30 -23.09
N SER A 348 -7.48 -9.62 -23.33
CA SER A 348 -6.53 -10.58 -22.76
C SER A 348 -5.10 -10.35 -23.28
N LEU A 349 -4.93 -10.09 -24.58
CA LEU A 349 -3.62 -9.74 -25.15
C LEU A 349 -3.08 -8.44 -24.55
N LEU A 350 -3.92 -7.40 -24.42
CA LEU A 350 -3.50 -6.15 -23.80
C LEU A 350 -3.05 -6.39 -22.35
N GLY A 351 -3.81 -7.16 -21.56
CA GLY A 351 -3.42 -7.53 -20.20
C GLY A 351 -2.09 -8.28 -20.14
N ALA A 352 -1.88 -9.26 -21.02
CA ALA A 352 -0.63 -10.02 -21.07
C ALA A 352 0.58 -9.12 -21.39
N PHE A 353 0.47 -8.27 -22.40
CA PHE A 353 1.56 -7.37 -22.79
C PHE A 353 1.80 -6.25 -21.78
N THR A 354 0.80 -5.84 -20.98
CA THR A 354 1.01 -4.96 -19.83
C THR A 354 1.96 -5.61 -18.81
N VAL A 355 1.74 -6.87 -18.44
CA VAL A 355 2.59 -7.59 -17.48
C VAL A 355 4.00 -7.83 -18.05
N ILE A 356 4.09 -8.30 -19.30
CA ILE A 356 5.37 -8.56 -19.97
C ILE A 356 6.21 -7.27 -20.03
N THR A 357 5.59 -6.14 -20.37
CA THR A 357 6.30 -4.85 -20.42
C THR A 357 6.74 -4.41 -19.03
N PHE A 358 5.90 -4.60 -18.00
CA PHE A 358 6.28 -4.27 -16.62
C PHE A 358 7.47 -5.08 -16.14
N VAL A 359 7.47 -6.41 -16.32
CA VAL A 359 8.59 -7.26 -15.92
C VAL A 359 9.86 -6.90 -16.68
N GLY A 360 9.78 -6.79 -18.01
CA GLY A 360 10.94 -6.45 -18.84
C GLY A 360 11.54 -5.09 -18.47
N ALA A 361 10.69 -4.07 -18.30
CA ALA A 361 11.12 -2.74 -17.88
C ALA A 361 11.70 -2.73 -16.46
N SER A 362 11.12 -3.50 -15.55
CA SER A 362 11.60 -3.60 -14.16
C SER A 362 12.97 -4.26 -14.08
N LEU A 363 13.20 -5.35 -14.83
CA LEU A 363 14.52 -5.99 -14.89
C LEU A 363 15.57 -5.04 -15.45
N VAL A 364 15.28 -4.31 -16.52
CA VAL A 364 16.19 -3.28 -17.06
C VAL A 364 16.42 -2.17 -16.03
N GLY A 365 15.36 -1.71 -15.37
CA GLY A 365 15.44 -0.68 -14.34
C GLY A 365 16.34 -1.05 -13.17
N LEU A 366 16.27 -2.29 -12.67
CA LEU A 366 17.16 -2.77 -11.62
C LEU A 366 18.63 -2.70 -12.05
N ASN A 367 18.95 -3.16 -13.26
CA ASN A 367 20.32 -3.10 -13.80
C ASN A 367 20.81 -1.65 -13.96
N LEU A 368 19.92 -0.70 -14.30
CA LEU A 368 20.27 0.72 -14.39
C LEU A 368 20.54 1.31 -13.01
N GLU A 369 19.73 0.97 -12.01
CA GLU A 369 19.94 1.42 -10.63
C GLU A 369 21.26 0.88 -10.05
N ASP A 370 21.64 -0.37 -10.38
CA ASP A 370 22.92 -0.97 -9.96
C ASP A 370 24.16 -0.23 -10.50
N ILE A 371 24.05 0.45 -11.64
CA ILE A 371 25.12 1.30 -12.19
C ILE A 371 24.98 2.78 -11.80
N GLY A 372 24.12 3.08 -10.83
CA GLY A 372 23.92 4.43 -10.28
C GLY A 372 22.95 5.31 -11.06
N MET A 373 22.19 4.76 -12.02
CA MET A 373 21.16 5.50 -12.77
C MET A 373 19.79 5.36 -12.12
N SER A 374 19.64 5.90 -10.90
CA SER A 374 18.35 5.98 -10.22
C SER A 374 17.54 7.21 -10.67
N CYS A 375 16.22 7.04 -10.78
CA CYS A 375 15.30 8.13 -11.07
C CYS A 375 14.58 8.58 -9.79
N LEU A 376 14.27 9.87 -9.68
CA LEU A 376 13.46 10.45 -8.61
C LEU A 376 13.96 10.19 -7.16
N ASN A 377 15.18 9.67 -6.99
CA ASN A 377 15.73 9.24 -5.71
C ASN A 377 14.80 8.27 -4.97
N LEU A 378 14.19 7.33 -5.70
CA LEU A 378 13.37 6.28 -5.10
C LEU A 378 13.89 4.90 -5.53
N MET A 379 13.88 3.95 -4.60
CA MET A 379 14.32 2.59 -4.86
C MET A 379 13.38 1.88 -5.85
N SER A 380 13.96 1.18 -6.83
CA SER A 380 13.25 0.36 -7.83
C SER A 380 12.22 1.11 -8.70
N ILE A 381 12.26 2.45 -8.72
CA ILE A 381 11.32 3.26 -9.50
C ILE A 381 11.75 3.40 -10.96
N THR A 382 13.03 3.27 -11.28
CA THR A 382 13.55 3.47 -12.66
C THR A 382 12.86 2.52 -13.62
N GLY A 383 12.67 1.26 -13.20
CA GLY A 383 11.95 0.25 -13.97
C GLY A 383 10.48 0.57 -14.18
N TYR A 384 9.82 1.13 -13.17
CA TYR A 384 8.43 1.57 -13.29
C TYR A 384 8.28 2.78 -14.25
N ILE A 385 9.21 3.72 -14.22
CA ILE A 385 9.22 4.84 -15.18
C ILE A 385 9.43 4.32 -16.60
N LEU A 386 10.36 3.39 -16.81
CA LEU A 386 10.54 2.73 -18.10
C LEU A 386 9.25 2.02 -18.54
N PHE A 387 8.55 1.35 -17.63
CA PHE A 387 7.25 0.75 -17.92
C PHE A 387 6.23 1.81 -18.38
N LEU A 388 6.11 2.94 -17.68
CA LEU A 388 5.19 4.02 -18.04
C LEU A 388 5.51 4.63 -19.41
N VAL A 389 6.79 4.64 -19.82
CA VAL A 389 7.21 5.10 -21.15
C VAL A 389 6.94 4.04 -22.22
N LEU A 390 7.26 2.76 -21.97
CA LEU A 390 7.20 1.70 -22.98
C LEU A 390 5.79 1.13 -23.18
N ALA A 391 5.04 0.93 -22.09
CA ALA A 391 3.73 0.29 -22.14
C ALA A 391 2.71 0.99 -23.07
N PRO A 392 2.60 2.33 -23.11
CA PRO A 392 1.73 3.00 -24.07
C PRO A 392 2.03 2.59 -25.53
N PHE A 393 3.31 2.52 -25.92
CA PHE A 393 3.69 2.15 -27.28
C PHE A 393 3.40 0.68 -27.57
N VAL A 394 3.75 -0.22 -26.64
CA VAL A 394 3.50 -1.66 -26.79
C VAL A 394 2.00 -1.92 -26.94
N LEU A 395 1.18 -1.35 -26.06
CA LEU A 395 -0.28 -1.53 -26.09
C LEU A 395 -0.90 -0.96 -27.37
N LEU A 396 -0.42 0.20 -27.84
CA LEU A 396 -0.84 0.76 -29.13
C LEU A 396 -0.47 -0.15 -30.31
N ILE A 397 0.71 -0.75 -30.31
CA ILE A 397 1.12 -1.73 -31.33
C ILE A 397 0.17 -2.93 -31.31
N ILE A 398 -0.15 -3.48 -30.13
CA ILE A 398 -1.12 -4.58 -30.02
C ILE A 398 -2.50 -4.18 -30.56
N MET A 399 -2.97 -2.96 -30.28
CA MET A 399 -4.21 -2.45 -30.88
C MET A 399 -4.09 -2.37 -32.41
N LEU A 400 -3.01 -1.81 -32.95
CA LEU A 400 -2.79 -1.74 -34.40
C LEU A 400 -2.81 -3.12 -35.06
N LEU A 401 -2.18 -4.12 -34.45
CA LEU A 401 -2.13 -5.48 -34.97
C LEU A 401 -3.48 -6.21 -34.88
N THR A 402 -4.30 -5.93 -33.86
CA THR A 402 -5.52 -6.70 -33.58
C THR A 402 -6.81 -6.08 -34.15
N ILE A 403 -6.92 -4.75 -34.16
CA ILE A 403 -8.10 -4.02 -34.66
C ILE A 403 -7.81 -3.19 -35.92
N GLY A 404 -6.54 -3.02 -36.29
CA GLY A 404 -6.13 -2.32 -37.51
C GLY A 404 -5.99 -0.80 -37.34
N GLN A 405 -5.21 -0.17 -38.22
CA GLN A 405 -4.83 1.25 -38.12
C GLN A 405 -6.03 2.20 -38.04
N LYS A 406 -7.07 1.98 -38.85
CA LYS A 406 -8.25 2.84 -38.92
C LYS A 406 -9.00 2.88 -37.58
N GLU A 407 -9.27 1.70 -37.01
CA GLU A 407 -10.05 1.60 -35.78
C GLU A 407 -9.22 1.95 -34.54
N THR A 408 -7.91 1.67 -34.52
CA THR A 408 -7.01 2.21 -33.48
C THR A 408 -7.00 3.74 -33.47
N ARG A 409 -6.93 4.38 -34.65
CA ARG A 409 -6.98 5.85 -34.73
C ARG A 409 -8.30 6.40 -34.19
N LYS A 410 -9.43 5.78 -34.52
CA LYS A 410 -10.73 6.16 -33.98
C LYS A 410 -10.83 5.94 -32.47
N SER A 411 -10.26 4.86 -31.95
CA SER A 411 -10.20 4.57 -30.51
C SER A 411 -9.41 5.66 -29.76
N ILE A 412 -8.27 6.11 -30.27
CA ILE A 412 -7.51 7.23 -29.71
C ILE A 412 -8.27 8.56 -29.86
N SER A 413 -8.93 8.76 -31.01
CA SER A 413 -9.79 9.93 -31.22
C SER A 413 -10.95 9.97 -30.23
N SER A 414 -11.46 8.82 -29.81
CA SER A 414 -12.55 8.73 -28.83
C SER A 414 -12.17 9.33 -27.49
N VAL A 415 -10.91 9.28 -27.06
CA VAL A 415 -10.46 9.93 -25.81
C VAL A 415 -10.08 11.40 -26.01
N GLY A 416 -10.34 11.95 -27.20
CA GLY A 416 -10.13 13.34 -27.52
C GLY A 416 -8.73 13.64 -28.03
N ILE A 417 -8.08 12.69 -28.70
CA ILE A 417 -6.83 12.90 -29.44
C ILE A 417 -7.08 12.62 -30.94
N GLU A 418 -7.41 13.67 -31.68
CA GLU A 418 -7.80 13.58 -33.10
C GLU A 418 -6.67 14.06 -34.03
N SER A 419 -5.86 15.04 -33.57
CA SER A 419 -4.59 15.43 -34.19
C SER A 419 -3.71 16.25 -33.23
N PHE A 420 -2.39 16.05 -33.22
CA PHE A 420 -1.45 16.80 -32.37
C PHE A 420 -1.46 18.33 -32.58
N ARG A 421 -2.04 18.84 -33.68
CA ARG A 421 -2.06 20.28 -34.02
C ARG A 421 -3.27 21.05 -33.46
N ASN A 422 -4.24 20.37 -32.83
CA ASN A 422 -5.48 21.02 -32.46
C ASN A 422 -5.42 21.61 -31.04
N LYS A 423 -5.41 22.94 -30.93
CA LYS A 423 -5.43 23.69 -29.65
C LYS A 423 -6.62 23.33 -28.76
N TYR A 424 -7.72 22.82 -29.34
CA TYR A 424 -8.90 22.40 -28.59
C TYR A 424 -8.63 21.23 -27.62
N HIS A 425 -7.60 20.41 -27.84
CA HIS A 425 -7.23 19.32 -26.93
C HIS A 425 -6.74 19.84 -25.57
N ILE A 426 -5.91 20.89 -25.59
CA ILE A 426 -5.38 21.50 -24.36
C ILE A 426 -6.52 22.08 -23.52
N TYR A 427 -7.53 22.70 -24.16
CA TYR A 427 -8.69 23.22 -23.45
C TYR A 427 -9.53 22.11 -22.79
N ASP A 428 -9.69 20.94 -23.42
CA ASP A 428 -10.40 19.82 -22.79
C ASP A 428 -9.67 19.30 -21.55
N ILE A 429 -8.34 19.21 -21.62
CA ILE A 429 -7.50 18.83 -20.46
C ILE A 429 -7.65 19.88 -19.34
N LEU A 430 -7.48 21.16 -19.67
CA LEU A 430 -7.58 22.26 -18.70
C LEU A 430 -8.96 22.34 -18.03
N LYS A 431 -10.04 22.12 -18.78
CA LYS A 431 -11.40 22.07 -18.22
C LYS A 431 -11.61 20.85 -17.33
N SER A 432 -11.05 19.70 -17.73
CA SER A 432 -11.15 18.46 -16.95
C SER A 432 -10.41 18.56 -15.62
N LEU A 433 -9.32 19.35 -15.55
CA LEU A 433 -8.60 19.67 -14.31
C LEU A 433 -9.48 20.28 -13.23
N ILE A 434 -10.58 20.95 -13.57
CA ILE A 434 -11.49 21.51 -12.55
C ILE A 434 -12.14 20.36 -11.78
N SER A 435 -12.78 19.43 -12.49
CA SER A 435 -13.45 18.27 -11.88
C SER A 435 -12.48 17.31 -11.20
N SER A 436 -11.38 16.94 -11.87
CA SER A 436 -10.38 16.03 -11.29
C SER A 436 -9.59 16.72 -10.17
N GLY A 437 -9.34 18.03 -10.27
CA GLY A 437 -8.67 18.82 -9.25
C GLY A 437 -9.48 18.88 -7.95
N VAL A 438 -10.80 19.06 -8.02
CA VAL A 438 -11.66 18.96 -6.82
C VAL A 438 -11.66 17.54 -6.25
N GLY A 439 -11.67 16.50 -7.10
CA GLY A 439 -11.53 15.12 -6.64
C GLY A 439 -10.18 14.83 -5.96
N ILE A 440 -9.08 15.35 -6.49
CA ILE A 440 -7.74 15.27 -5.90
C ILE A 440 -7.70 16.03 -4.58
N ALA A 441 -8.25 17.25 -4.53
CA ALA A 441 -8.32 18.04 -3.30
C ALA A 441 -9.14 17.31 -2.23
N TRP A 442 -10.27 16.70 -2.59
CA TRP A 442 -11.07 15.88 -1.68
C TRP A 442 -10.28 14.70 -1.10
N LEU A 443 -9.57 13.96 -1.96
CA LEU A 443 -8.69 12.87 -1.55
C LEU A 443 -7.61 13.37 -0.58
N LEU A 444 -6.93 14.46 -0.93
CA LEU A 444 -5.88 15.06 -0.12
C LEU A 444 -6.38 15.60 1.23
N ILE A 445 -7.60 16.14 1.29
CA ILE A 445 -8.20 16.58 2.56
C ILE A 445 -8.35 15.41 3.52
N TRP A 446 -8.92 14.28 3.06
CA TRP A 446 -9.08 13.10 3.90
C TRP A 446 -7.74 12.48 4.31
N LEU A 447 -6.77 12.43 3.40
CA LEU A 447 -5.43 11.93 3.70
C LEU A 447 -4.71 12.84 4.71
N SER A 448 -4.85 14.17 4.58
CA SER A 448 -4.30 15.11 5.56
C SER A 448 -4.93 14.92 6.94
N LEU A 449 -6.25 14.71 7.02
CA LEU A 449 -6.92 14.42 8.28
C LEU A 449 -6.48 13.09 8.90
N ALA A 450 -6.17 12.09 8.07
CA ALA A 450 -5.69 10.79 8.52
C ALA A 450 -4.31 10.88 9.17
N GLU A 451 -3.41 11.72 8.64
CA GLU A 451 -1.99 11.68 8.97
C GLU A 451 -1.51 12.85 9.84
N ASN A 452 -2.20 13.99 9.81
CA ASN A 452 -1.71 15.18 10.49
C ASN A 452 -1.81 15.04 12.02
N ALA A 453 -0.63 15.04 12.65
CA ALA A 453 -0.41 14.90 14.09
C ALA A 453 -1.14 15.96 14.95
N GLY A 454 -1.57 17.09 14.36
CA GLY A 454 -2.41 18.08 15.06
C GLY A 454 -3.87 17.66 15.23
N PHE A 455 -4.34 16.66 14.49
CA PHE A 455 -5.72 16.15 14.54
C PHE A 455 -5.80 14.73 15.08
N ILE A 456 -4.88 13.85 14.65
CA ILE A 456 -4.92 12.40 14.92
C ILE A 456 -3.46 11.91 15.06
N GLN A 457 -3.12 11.31 16.20
CA GLN A 457 -1.84 10.60 16.43
C GLN A 457 -2.14 9.16 16.86
N PRO A 458 -1.41 8.11 16.48
CA PRO A 458 -0.55 8.12 15.31
C PRO A 458 -1.39 8.37 14.05
N GLY A 459 -0.74 8.70 12.94
CA GLY A 459 -1.44 8.77 11.66
C GLY A 459 -2.17 7.47 11.35
N ILE A 460 -3.37 7.57 10.77
CA ILE A 460 -4.16 6.41 10.36
C ILE A 460 -3.53 5.81 9.10
N ILE A 461 -3.07 4.57 9.21
CA ILE A 461 -2.58 3.81 8.07
C ILE A 461 -3.75 3.48 7.15
N LEU A 462 -3.53 3.56 5.85
CA LEU A 462 -4.43 3.03 4.84
C LEU A 462 -3.62 2.10 3.93
N VAL A 463 -4.21 0.96 3.54
CA VAL A 463 -3.47 -0.15 2.89
C VAL A 463 -2.84 0.23 1.55
N LEU A 464 -3.34 1.29 0.88
CA LEU A 464 -2.93 1.65 -0.48
C LEU A 464 -2.45 3.09 -0.64
N ILE A 465 -2.89 4.00 0.22
CA ILE A 465 -2.70 5.44 0.05
C ILE A 465 -2.18 6.02 1.35
N LYS A 466 -1.18 6.90 1.29
CA LYS A 466 -0.66 7.64 2.43
C LYS A 466 -0.58 9.11 2.05
N TRP A 467 -0.61 10.04 3.01
CA TRP A 467 -0.36 11.42 2.69
C TRP A 467 1.13 11.59 2.27
N PRO A 468 1.40 12.23 1.13
CA PRO A 468 2.75 12.27 0.57
C PRO A 468 3.55 13.43 1.17
N ASN A 469 4.36 13.19 2.19
CA ASN A 469 5.19 14.23 2.82
C ASN A 469 6.41 14.64 1.96
N GLY A 470 6.75 15.93 1.98
CA GLY A 470 8.00 16.47 1.42
C GLY A 470 8.25 16.09 -0.04
N ILE A 471 9.39 15.44 -0.30
CA ILE A 471 9.80 15.01 -1.64
C ILE A 471 8.82 14.01 -2.28
N ARG A 472 8.09 13.23 -1.46
CA ARG A 472 7.08 12.28 -1.95
C ARG A 472 5.93 12.99 -2.67
N PHE A 473 5.55 14.20 -2.25
CA PHE A 473 4.54 14.98 -2.96
C PHE A 473 5.03 15.36 -4.36
N VAL A 474 6.26 15.89 -4.46
CA VAL A 474 6.88 16.28 -5.73
C VAL A 474 6.97 15.06 -6.66
N ASN A 475 7.47 13.93 -6.15
CA ASN A 475 7.59 12.69 -6.91
C ASN A 475 6.22 12.16 -7.37
N THR A 476 5.17 12.33 -6.55
CA THR A 476 3.79 11.97 -6.93
C THR A 476 3.31 12.79 -8.12
N ILE A 477 3.59 14.10 -8.15
CA ILE A 477 3.20 14.97 -9.27
C ILE A 477 4.00 14.63 -10.54
N ILE A 478 5.30 14.36 -10.43
CA ILE A 478 6.12 13.98 -11.57
C ILE A 478 5.63 12.65 -12.16
N LEU A 479 5.42 11.62 -11.32
CA LEU A 479 4.89 10.34 -11.78
C LEU A 479 3.46 10.45 -12.30
N MET A 480 2.63 11.36 -11.77
CA MET A 480 1.28 11.60 -12.30
C MET A 480 1.37 12.02 -13.77
N ILE A 481 2.25 12.95 -14.11
CA ILE A 481 2.44 13.41 -15.50
C ILE A 481 2.91 12.25 -16.39
N LEU A 482 3.85 11.44 -15.92
CA LEU A 482 4.36 10.28 -16.65
C LEU A 482 3.34 9.14 -16.80
N THR A 483 2.36 9.07 -15.91
CA THR A 483 1.31 8.04 -15.93
C THR A 483 0.20 8.35 -16.94
N VAL A 484 -0.01 9.63 -17.29
CA VAL A 484 -1.08 10.05 -18.21
C VAL A 484 -1.06 9.32 -19.56
N PRO A 485 0.06 9.18 -20.29
CA PRO A 485 0.11 8.45 -21.55
C PRO A 485 -0.34 6.99 -21.43
N PHE A 486 0.03 6.31 -20.34
CA PHE A 486 -0.38 4.93 -20.08
C PHE A 486 -1.90 4.84 -19.88
N LEU A 487 -2.47 5.66 -18.99
CA LEU A 487 -3.91 5.67 -18.76
C LEU A 487 -4.72 6.19 -19.95
N LEU A 488 -4.10 6.95 -20.85
CA LEU A 488 -4.73 7.37 -22.09
C LEU A 488 -4.96 6.19 -23.04
N VAL A 489 -3.99 5.29 -23.17
CA VAL A 489 -4.12 4.08 -23.98
C VAL A 489 -5.14 3.13 -23.35
N GLU A 490 -5.12 3.01 -22.01
CA GLU A 490 -6.16 2.29 -21.25
C GLU A 490 -7.57 2.85 -21.51
N ALA A 491 -7.74 4.16 -21.44
CA ALA A 491 -9.01 4.82 -21.73
C ALA A 491 -9.43 4.63 -23.20
N SER A 492 -8.47 4.58 -24.13
CA SER A 492 -8.72 4.30 -25.55
C SER A 492 -9.23 2.87 -25.75
N TRP A 493 -8.67 1.90 -25.02
CA TRP A 493 -9.20 0.53 -24.98
C TRP A 493 -10.63 0.49 -24.42
N ILE A 494 -10.89 1.11 -23.28
CA ILE A 494 -12.23 1.14 -22.67
C ILE A 494 -13.25 1.77 -23.62
N ARG A 495 -12.99 3.00 -24.06
CA ARG A 495 -13.96 3.76 -24.85
C ARG A 495 -14.04 3.28 -26.30
N GLY A 496 -12.90 2.92 -26.88
CA GLY A 496 -12.78 2.52 -28.28
C GLY A 496 -13.08 1.06 -28.56
N LEU A 497 -13.06 0.18 -27.55
CA LEU A 497 -13.35 -1.25 -27.74
C LEU A 497 -14.57 -1.70 -26.93
N LEU A 498 -14.61 -1.36 -25.63
CA LEU A 498 -15.62 -1.88 -24.69
C LEU A 498 -16.95 -1.14 -24.79
N LEU A 499 -16.93 0.19 -24.88
CA LEU A 499 -18.12 1.04 -24.87
C LEU A 499 -18.74 1.29 -26.26
N THR A 500 -18.28 0.57 -27.28
CA THR A 500 -18.79 0.67 -28.65
C THR A 500 -20.29 0.38 -28.73
N ARG A 501 -21.01 1.10 -29.62
CA ARG A 501 -22.44 0.87 -29.85
C ARG A 501 -22.63 -0.51 -30.47
N ARG A 502 -23.24 -1.42 -29.71
CA ARG A 502 -23.68 -2.74 -30.15
C ARG A 502 -25.19 -2.79 -30.06
N GLU A 503 -25.83 -3.41 -31.04
CA GLU A 503 -27.23 -3.80 -30.93
C GLU A 503 -27.32 -4.94 -29.92
N TRP A 504 -27.77 -4.62 -28.71
CA TRP A 504 -27.95 -5.60 -27.65
C TRP A 504 -29.43 -5.93 -27.52
N PRO A 505 -29.81 -7.23 -27.46
CA PRO A 505 -31.17 -7.65 -27.18
C PRO A 505 -31.73 -7.11 -25.85
N SER A 506 -30.85 -6.78 -24.88
CA SER A 506 -31.24 -6.19 -23.60
C SER A 506 -30.13 -5.34 -22.96
N ARG A 507 -30.51 -4.42 -22.06
CA ARG A 507 -29.59 -3.61 -21.23
C ARG A 507 -28.67 -4.48 -20.35
N TYR A 508 -29.14 -5.65 -19.93
CA TYR A 508 -28.40 -6.60 -19.10
C TYR A 508 -27.20 -7.22 -19.84
N GLN A 509 -27.40 -7.64 -21.10
CA GLN A 509 -26.32 -8.22 -21.92
C GLN A 509 -25.20 -7.22 -22.26
N LYS A 510 -25.54 -5.93 -22.36
CA LYS A 510 -24.57 -4.84 -22.53
C LYS A 510 -23.64 -4.72 -21.32
N THR A 511 -24.21 -4.61 -20.12
CA THR A 511 -23.44 -4.46 -18.87
C THR A 511 -22.59 -5.70 -18.60
N PHE A 512 -23.16 -6.90 -18.76
CA PHE A 512 -22.45 -8.16 -18.55
C PHE A 512 -21.23 -8.30 -19.45
N SER A 513 -21.37 -7.99 -20.74
CA SER A 513 -20.28 -8.10 -21.72
C SER A 513 -19.13 -7.13 -21.46
N MET A 514 -19.44 -5.92 -21.01
CA MET A 514 -18.44 -4.92 -20.61
C MET A 514 -17.67 -5.38 -19.36
N LEU A 515 -18.39 -5.81 -18.32
CA LEU A 515 -17.78 -6.33 -17.10
C LEU A 515 -16.92 -7.56 -17.38
N PHE A 516 -17.38 -8.47 -18.25
CA PHE A 516 -16.63 -9.67 -18.63
C PHE A 516 -15.31 -9.35 -19.34
N ALA A 517 -15.28 -8.35 -20.22
CA ALA A 517 -14.07 -7.94 -20.93
C ALA A 517 -13.09 -7.13 -20.06
N ILE A 518 -13.59 -6.36 -19.09
CA ILE A 518 -12.76 -5.76 -18.04
C ILE A 518 -12.15 -6.87 -17.17
N PHE A 519 -12.99 -7.79 -16.72
CA PHE A 519 -12.59 -8.95 -15.93
C PHE A 519 -11.54 -9.79 -16.66
N SER A 520 -11.69 -10.04 -17.97
CA SER A 520 -10.74 -10.88 -18.70
C SER A 520 -9.33 -10.30 -18.75
N LYS A 521 -9.19 -8.99 -18.98
CA LYS A 521 -7.90 -8.32 -18.93
C LYS A 521 -7.25 -8.50 -17.56
N PHE A 522 -7.97 -8.16 -16.50
CA PHE A 522 -7.43 -8.19 -15.14
C PHE A 522 -7.23 -9.62 -14.61
N ALA A 523 -8.00 -10.59 -15.07
CA ALA A 523 -7.80 -12.00 -14.77
C ALA A 523 -6.49 -12.53 -15.38
N ILE A 524 -6.18 -12.15 -16.64
CA ILE A 524 -4.89 -12.49 -17.26
C ILE A 524 -3.74 -11.77 -16.55
N VAL A 525 -3.91 -10.50 -16.21
CA VAL A 525 -2.89 -9.76 -15.44
C VAL A 525 -2.65 -10.44 -14.09
N ALA A 526 -3.70 -10.75 -13.34
CA ALA A 526 -3.59 -11.43 -12.04
C ALA A 526 -2.95 -12.81 -12.17
N LEU A 527 -3.35 -13.61 -13.15
CA LEU A 527 -2.78 -14.94 -13.41
C LEU A 527 -1.28 -14.85 -13.71
N LEU A 528 -0.88 -13.98 -14.63
CA LEU A 528 0.54 -13.80 -14.97
C LEU A 528 1.33 -13.24 -13.79
N THR A 529 0.74 -12.34 -13.01
CA THR A 529 1.33 -11.81 -11.78
C THR A 529 1.67 -12.93 -10.80
N VAL A 530 0.72 -13.82 -10.53
CA VAL A 530 0.92 -14.99 -9.69
C VAL A 530 2.03 -15.87 -10.28
N ILE A 531 1.97 -16.19 -11.56
CA ILE A 531 3.00 -17.01 -12.22
C ILE A 531 4.39 -16.40 -12.08
N ILE A 532 4.52 -15.09 -12.25
CA ILE A 532 5.81 -14.40 -12.14
C ILE A 532 6.30 -14.40 -10.70
N ILE A 533 5.48 -13.97 -9.74
CA ILE A 533 5.87 -13.90 -8.32
C ILE A 533 6.29 -15.29 -7.81
N PHE A 534 5.45 -16.30 -7.98
CA PHE A 534 5.76 -17.66 -7.54
C PHE A 534 6.84 -18.32 -8.39
N GLY A 535 6.92 -18.00 -9.68
CA GLY A 535 7.95 -18.50 -10.59
C GLY A 535 9.35 -18.00 -10.24
N THR A 536 9.50 -16.71 -9.89
CA THR A 536 10.78 -16.17 -9.45
C THR A 536 11.25 -16.78 -8.13
N THR A 537 10.32 -17.02 -7.20
CA THR A 537 10.60 -17.72 -5.94
C THR A 537 11.00 -19.17 -6.18
N ALA A 538 10.28 -19.91 -7.03
CA ALA A 538 10.55 -21.32 -7.29
C ALA A 538 11.93 -21.59 -7.93
N VAL A 539 12.46 -20.62 -8.68
CA VAL A 539 13.79 -20.71 -9.31
C VAL A 539 14.91 -20.19 -8.37
N GLY A 540 14.56 -19.77 -7.14
CA GLY A 540 15.52 -19.27 -6.15
C GLY A 540 16.04 -17.86 -6.46
N VAL A 541 15.38 -17.13 -7.36
CA VAL A 541 15.72 -15.74 -7.74
C VAL A 541 14.84 -14.80 -6.91
N SER A 542 15.05 -14.77 -5.61
CA SER A 542 14.38 -13.81 -4.71
C SER A 542 15.43 -12.89 -4.10
N SER A 543 15.41 -11.62 -4.51
CA SER A 543 16.10 -10.53 -3.82
C SER A 543 15.05 -9.60 -3.23
N GLY A 544 15.38 -8.86 -2.17
CA GLY A 544 14.45 -7.88 -1.57
C GLY A 544 13.89 -6.88 -2.58
N ARG A 545 14.67 -6.53 -3.62
CA ARG A 545 14.25 -5.67 -4.74
C ARG A 545 13.20 -6.33 -5.65
N ILE A 546 13.31 -7.64 -5.92
CA ILE A 546 12.33 -8.37 -6.75
C ILE A 546 10.98 -8.48 -6.02
N VAL A 547 11.02 -8.76 -4.72
CA VAL A 547 9.82 -8.80 -3.88
C VAL A 547 9.15 -7.43 -3.83
N LEU A 548 9.93 -6.37 -3.64
CA LEU A 548 9.44 -4.99 -3.68
C LEU A 548 8.68 -4.69 -4.98
N LEU A 549 9.23 -5.10 -6.14
CA LEU A 549 8.54 -4.95 -7.44
C LEU A 549 7.24 -5.74 -7.50
N GLY A 550 7.20 -6.95 -6.93
CA GLY A 550 5.97 -7.75 -6.81
C GLY A 550 4.88 -7.04 -5.99
N VAL A 551 5.25 -6.49 -4.84
CA VAL A 551 4.33 -5.72 -3.98
C VAL A 551 3.84 -4.46 -4.69
N ILE A 552 4.73 -3.70 -5.31
CA ILE A 552 4.38 -2.52 -6.13
C ILE A 552 3.37 -2.92 -7.21
N TRP A 553 3.62 -4.03 -7.90
CA TRP A 553 2.77 -4.50 -8.99
C TRP A 553 1.37 -4.92 -8.53
N VAL A 554 1.25 -5.64 -7.42
CA VAL A 554 -0.05 -6.00 -6.83
C VAL A 554 -0.84 -4.74 -6.46
N ARG A 555 -0.18 -3.75 -5.86
CA ARG A 555 -0.82 -2.46 -5.54
C ARG A 555 -1.26 -1.70 -6.80
N ILE A 556 -0.41 -1.65 -7.83
CA ILE A 556 -0.74 -1.08 -9.15
C ILE A 556 -1.97 -1.77 -9.75
N LEU A 557 -2.04 -3.11 -9.70
CA LEU A 557 -3.15 -3.88 -10.26
C LEU A 557 -4.49 -3.51 -9.60
N ILE A 558 -4.52 -3.42 -8.26
CA ILE A 558 -5.73 -3.03 -7.52
C ILE A 558 -6.18 -1.63 -7.95
N VAL A 559 -5.25 -0.68 -8.05
CA VAL A 559 -5.55 0.69 -8.47
C VAL A 559 -5.97 0.76 -9.93
N GLN A 560 -5.38 -0.05 -10.83
CA GLN A 560 -5.79 -0.09 -12.24
C GLN A 560 -7.23 -0.57 -12.43
N ILE A 561 -7.71 -1.50 -11.61
CA ILE A 561 -9.12 -1.90 -11.62
C ILE A 561 -10.01 -0.70 -11.26
N LEU A 562 -9.63 0.05 -10.22
CA LEU A 562 -10.34 1.28 -9.83
C LEU A 562 -10.31 2.33 -10.95
N THR A 563 -9.15 2.61 -11.56
CA THR A 563 -9.05 3.59 -12.64
C THR A 563 -9.84 3.17 -13.87
N ALA A 564 -9.94 1.87 -14.18
CA ALA A 564 -10.79 1.36 -15.24
C ALA A 564 -12.28 1.58 -14.96
N VAL A 565 -12.71 1.41 -13.69
CA VAL A 565 -14.08 1.71 -13.25
C VAL A 565 -14.37 3.21 -13.37
N ILE A 566 -13.50 4.08 -12.84
CA ILE A 566 -13.65 5.54 -12.93
C ILE A 566 -13.67 6.00 -14.39
N THR A 567 -12.82 5.42 -15.25
CA THR A 567 -12.75 5.76 -16.68
C THR A 567 -14.01 5.32 -17.43
N THR A 568 -14.52 4.13 -17.13
CA THR A 568 -15.77 3.62 -17.70
C THR A 568 -16.94 4.50 -17.29
N TRP A 569 -17.04 4.84 -16.01
CA TRP A 569 -18.05 5.75 -15.48
C TRP A 569 -17.99 7.14 -16.11
N ALA A 570 -16.82 7.78 -16.14
CA ALA A 570 -16.65 9.11 -16.74
C ALA A 570 -16.96 9.09 -18.25
N SER A 571 -16.62 8.00 -18.95
CA SER A 571 -16.98 7.84 -20.37
C SER A 571 -18.48 7.81 -20.60
N LEU A 572 -19.25 7.21 -19.67
CA LEU A 572 -20.70 7.09 -19.76
C LEU A 572 -21.43 8.36 -19.33
N GLU A 573 -20.99 9.00 -18.25
CA GLU A 573 -21.67 10.15 -17.66
C GLU A 573 -21.17 11.49 -18.19
N PHE A 574 -19.86 11.64 -18.42
CA PHE A 574 -19.27 12.91 -18.87
C PHE A 574 -19.02 12.95 -20.39
N GLU A 575 -19.10 11.79 -21.06
CA GLU A 575 -18.69 11.62 -22.46
C GLU A 575 -17.25 12.13 -22.73
N SER A 576 -16.42 12.11 -21.68
CA SER A 576 -15.01 12.52 -21.67
C SER A 576 -14.24 11.70 -20.64
N THR A 577 -13.02 11.31 -20.98
CA THR A 577 -12.16 10.47 -20.14
C THR A 577 -11.09 11.25 -19.39
N TRP A 578 -10.84 12.52 -19.73
CA TRP A 578 -9.71 13.28 -19.20
C TRP A 578 -9.75 13.46 -17.69
N SER A 579 -10.93 13.72 -17.11
CA SER A 579 -11.04 13.83 -15.65
C SER A 579 -10.68 12.51 -14.95
N ALA A 580 -11.07 11.37 -15.52
CA ALA A 580 -10.73 10.04 -15.01
C ALA A 580 -9.25 9.71 -15.19
N ILE A 581 -8.65 10.06 -16.33
CA ILE A 581 -7.23 9.87 -16.61
C ILE A 581 -6.39 10.66 -15.60
N ILE A 582 -6.71 11.93 -15.35
CA ILE A 582 -5.94 12.79 -14.45
C ILE A 582 -6.02 12.27 -13.01
N ILE A 583 -7.23 11.99 -12.50
CA ILE A 583 -7.36 11.52 -11.12
C ILE A 583 -6.81 10.10 -10.95
N GLY A 584 -6.98 9.23 -11.94
CA GLY A 584 -6.41 7.89 -11.95
C GLY A 584 -4.88 7.93 -11.97
N ALA A 585 -4.29 8.86 -12.72
CA ALA A 585 -2.85 9.06 -12.74
C ALA A 585 -2.32 9.53 -11.38
N PHE A 586 -3.05 10.43 -10.71
CA PHE A 586 -2.71 10.90 -9.38
C PHE A 586 -2.77 9.76 -8.35
N ILE A 587 -3.88 9.01 -8.30
CA ILE A 587 -4.05 7.89 -7.36
C ILE A 587 -2.98 6.83 -7.58
N LEU A 588 -2.72 6.43 -8.83
CA LEU A 588 -1.70 5.41 -9.12
C LEU A 588 -0.30 5.87 -8.71
N SER A 589 0.04 7.12 -8.97
CA SER A 589 1.33 7.69 -8.59
C SER A 589 1.48 7.79 -7.07
N LEU A 590 0.41 8.19 -6.39
CA LEU A 590 0.38 8.28 -4.93
C LEU A 590 0.66 6.91 -4.28
N VAL A 591 0.01 5.86 -4.76
CA VAL A 591 0.19 4.49 -4.26
C VAL A 591 1.62 4.00 -4.49
N VAL A 592 2.19 4.24 -5.68
CA VAL A 592 3.55 3.80 -5.99
C VAL A 592 4.57 4.54 -5.12
N VAL A 593 4.50 5.87 -5.04
CA VAL A 593 5.44 6.67 -4.23
C VAL A 593 5.36 6.30 -2.76
N ALA A 594 4.17 6.03 -2.21
CA ALA A 594 4.02 5.63 -0.82
C ALA A 594 4.61 4.24 -0.50
N THR A 595 4.89 3.42 -1.52
CA THR A 595 5.38 2.04 -1.34
C THR A 595 6.90 1.95 -1.32
N VAL A 596 7.61 2.91 -1.93
CA VAL A 596 9.05 2.81 -2.17
C VAL A 596 9.87 3.69 -1.21
N PRO A 597 11.03 3.20 -0.74
CA PRO A 597 11.99 4.01 0.02
C PRO A 597 12.62 5.12 -0.84
N ILE A 598 12.99 6.22 -0.18
CA ILE A 598 13.85 7.27 -0.73
C ILE A 598 15.31 6.83 -0.64
N ILE A 599 16.10 6.98 -1.71
CA ILE A 599 17.52 6.57 -1.80
C ILE A 599 18.46 7.71 -2.16
#